data_AF-A0A2G8LH31-F1
#
_entry.id   AF-A0A2G8LH31-F1
#
_cell.length_a   1.000
_cell.length_b   1.000
_cell.length_c   1.000
_cell.angle_alpha   90.00
_cell.angle_beta   90.00
_cell.angle_gamma   90.00
#
_symmetry.space_group_name_H-M   'P 1'
#
loop_
_entity.id
_entity.type
_entity.pdbx_description
1 polymer ?
#
loop_
_entity_poly.entity_id
_entity_poly.type
_entity_poly.pdbx_seq_one_letter_code
_entity_poly.pdbx_strand_id
1 'polypeptide(L)'
;MKFMLKIKNQGMEIAAVANSNIEPNDVVLELGFGPGLGLKDAAEKVKNGEGKVYGIDFSPAMMAEAHESVRSRRWLPAKSN
;
A
#
# COMPACT_ATOMS: atom_id res chain seq x y z
N MET A 1 -11.38 6.23 -15.06
CA MET A 1 -11.17 4.80 -14.73
C MET A 1 -10.26 4.60 -13.52
N LYS A 2 -9.08 5.25 -13.44
CA LYS A 2 -8.12 5.17 -12.31
C LYS A 2 -8.70 5.31 -10.90
N PHE A 3 -9.57 6.31 -10.68
CA PHE A 3 -10.21 6.58 -9.39
C PHE A 3 -11.14 5.46 -8.90
N MET A 4 -11.69 4.68 -9.83
CA MET A 4 -12.70 3.67 -9.53
C MET A 4 -12.08 2.39 -8.92
N LEU A 5 -10.81 2.08 -9.25
CA LEU A 5 -10.05 1.01 -8.58
C LEU A 5 -9.70 1.40 -7.14
N LYS A 6 -9.25 2.64 -6.91
CA LYS A 6 -8.97 3.14 -5.55
C LYS A 6 -10.21 2.99 -4.65
N ILE A 7 -11.38 3.48 -5.08
CA ILE A 7 -12.57 3.49 -4.23
C ILE A 7 -13.15 2.08 -4.01
N LYS A 8 -13.18 1.23 -5.04
CA LYS A 8 -13.82 -0.10 -4.93
C LYS A 8 -12.98 -1.11 -4.15
N ASN A 9 -11.65 -1.01 -4.20
CA ASN A 9 -10.78 -2.02 -3.59
C ASN A 9 -10.09 -1.55 -2.29
N GLN A 10 -10.15 -0.26 -1.93
CA GLN A 10 -9.45 0.27 -0.76
C GLN A 10 -9.73 -0.52 0.53
N GLY A 11 -10.99 -0.89 0.79
CA GLY A 11 -11.34 -1.68 1.98
C GLY A 11 -10.71 -3.08 1.97
N MET A 12 -10.62 -3.71 0.79
CA MET A 12 -10.02 -5.03 0.63
C MET A 12 -8.50 -4.99 0.81
N GLU A 13 -7.84 -3.98 0.23
CA GLU A 13 -6.38 -3.79 0.37
C GLU A 13 -5.97 -3.54 1.82
N ILE A 14 -6.68 -2.63 2.51
CA ILE A 14 -6.43 -2.33 3.93
C ILE A 14 -6.61 -3.61 4.76
N ALA A 15 -7.68 -4.36 4.51
CA ALA A 15 -7.94 -5.60 5.24
C ALA A 15 -6.88 -6.67 4.96
N ALA A 16 -6.40 -6.79 3.72
CA ALA A 16 -5.33 -7.72 3.38
C ALA A 16 -4.06 -7.41 4.18
N VAL A 17 -3.60 -6.15 4.18
CA VAL A 17 -2.42 -5.73 4.94
C VAL A 17 -2.62 -5.93 6.45
N ALA A 18 -3.79 -5.56 6.97
CA ALA A 18 -4.10 -5.73 8.40
C ALA A 18 -4.04 -7.19 8.86
N ASN A 19 -4.42 -8.14 8.01
CA ASN A 19 -4.41 -9.57 8.30
C ASN A 19 -3.07 -10.26 7.95
N SER A 20 -2.08 -9.52 7.42
CA SER A 20 -0.80 -10.09 6.96
C SER A 20 0.25 -10.26 8.07
N ASN A 21 -0.07 -9.88 9.32
CA ASN A 21 0.84 -9.89 10.49
C ASN A 21 2.26 -9.35 10.18
N ILE A 22 2.33 -8.25 9.44
CA ILE A 22 3.59 -7.59 9.08
C ILE A 22 4.19 -6.94 10.33
N GLU A 23 5.41 -7.33 10.65
CA GLU A 23 6.20 -6.81 11.77
C GLU A 23 7.21 -5.74 11.32
N PRO A 24 7.73 -4.90 12.24
CA PRO A 24 8.60 -3.76 11.88
C PRO A 24 9.86 -4.10 11.07
N ASN A 25 10.37 -5.33 11.16
CA ASN A 25 11.60 -5.76 10.52
C ASN A 25 11.37 -6.66 9.29
N ASP A 26 10.11 -6.85 8.89
CA ASP A 26 9.79 -7.72 7.76
C ASP A 26 10.14 -7.08 6.42
N VAL A 27 10.47 -7.93 5.45
CA VAL A 27 10.58 -7.55 4.04
C VAL A 27 9.33 -8.00 3.32
N VAL A 28 8.57 -7.04 2.82
CA VAL A 28 7.27 -7.23 2.17
C VAL A 28 7.42 -7.04 0.65
N LEU A 29 6.80 -7.92 -0.12
CA LEU A 29 6.67 -7.80 -1.58
C LEU A 29 5.19 -7.83 -1.98
N GLU A 30 4.74 -6.79 -2.68
CA GLU A 30 3.40 -6.71 -3.26
C GLU A 30 3.47 -6.88 -4.78
N LEU A 31 2.75 -7.88 -5.30
CA LEU A 31 2.65 -8.16 -6.73
C LEU A 31 1.31 -7.63 -7.27
N GLY A 32 1.37 -6.76 -8.27
CA GLY A 32 0.19 -6.10 -8.84
C GLY A 32 -0.38 -5.02 -7.93
N PHE A 33 0.48 -4.13 -7.42
CA PHE A 33 0.09 -3.12 -6.41
C PHE A 33 -0.92 -2.07 -6.90
N GLY A 34 -1.14 -1.96 -8.22
CA GLY A 34 -2.07 -1.03 -8.84
C GLY A 34 -1.85 0.42 -8.38
N PRO A 35 -2.81 1.07 -7.71
CA PRO A 35 -2.66 2.45 -7.25
C PRO A 35 -1.73 2.63 -6.03
N GLY A 36 -1.20 1.55 -5.44
CA GLY A 36 -0.23 1.58 -4.34
C GLY A 36 -0.85 1.86 -2.96
N LEU A 37 -2.09 1.42 -2.71
CA LEU A 37 -2.73 1.55 -1.39
C LEU A 37 -2.14 0.55 -0.38
N GLY A 38 -2.02 -0.73 -0.77
CA GLY A 38 -1.39 -1.77 0.06
C GLY A 38 0.05 -1.43 0.42
N LEU A 39 0.83 -0.95 -0.56
CA LEU A 39 2.22 -0.51 -0.35
C LEU A 39 2.36 0.52 0.75
N LYS A 40 1.43 1.48 0.80
CA LYS A 40 1.43 2.54 1.81
C LYS A 40 1.14 1.98 3.18
N ASP A 41 0.13 1.13 3.30
CA ASP A 41 -0.26 0.53 4.57
C ASP A 41 0.83 -0.40 5.10
N ALA A 42 1.45 -1.20 4.23
CA ALA A 42 2.59 -2.04 4.57
C ALA A 42 3.80 -1.20 5.00
N ALA A 43 4.07 -0.08 4.32
CA ALA A 43 5.16 0.83 4.68
C ALA A 43 4.96 1.41 6.08
N GLU A 44 3.73 1.74 6.47
CA GLU A 44 3.41 2.21 7.82
C GLU A 44 3.66 1.15 8.91
N LYS A 45 3.55 -0.15 8.58
CA LYS A 45 3.86 -1.25 9.52
C LYS A 45 5.35 -1.38 9.77
N VAL A 46 6.18 -1.22 8.73
CA VAL A 46 7.64 -1.40 8.83
C VAL A 46 8.41 -0.12 9.19
N LYS A 47 7.78 1.07 9.16
CA LYS A 47 8.46 2.38 9.28
C LYS A 47 9.33 2.58 10.53
N ASN A 48 9.08 1.83 11.60
CA ASN A 48 9.78 1.96 12.88
C ASN A 48 10.85 0.86 13.10
N GLY A 49 11.06 -0.03 12.13
CA GLY A 49 12.10 -1.05 12.15
C GLY A 49 13.02 -0.96 10.94
N GLU A 50 13.73 -2.05 10.66
CA GLU A 50 14.62 -2.18 9.50
C GLU A 50 13.94 -2.80 8.27
N GLY A 51 12.64 -3.04 8.36
CA GLY A 51 11.83 -3.66 7.32
C GLY A 51 11.76 -2.81 6.05
N LYS A 52 11.35 -3.46 4.96
CA LYS A 52 11.29 -2.85 3.62
C LYS A 52 10.05 -3.30 2.89
N VAL A 53 9.51 -2.43 2.05
CA VAL A 53 8.40 -2.76 1.16
C VAL A 53 8.84 -2.58 -0.29
N TYR A 54 8.64 -3.63 -1.09
CA TYR A 54 8.86 -3.63 -2.52
C TYR A 54 7.53 -3.86 -3.25
N GLY A 55 7.36 -3.18 -4.38
CA GLY A 55 6.19 -3.33 -5.23
C GLY A 55 6.60 -3.65 -6.66
N ILE A 56 5.88 -4.58 -7.30
CA ILE A 56 5.98 -4.87 -8.73
C ILE A 56 4.61 -4.68 -9.37
N ASP A 57 4.52 -3.85 -10.40
CA ASP A 57 3.34 -3.74 -11.25
C ASP A 57 3.77 -3.61 -12.70
N PHE A 58 3.03 -4.25 -13.61
CA PHE A 58 3.37 -4.25 -15.03
C PHE A 58 2.90 -2.99 -15.75
N SER A 59 1.96 -2.24 -15.17
CA SER A 59 1.32 -1.10 -15.81
C SER A 59 2.09 0.19 -15.54
N PRO A 60 2.69 0.85 -16.56
CA PRO A 60 3.36 2.13 -16.36
C PRO A 60 2.42 3.21 -15.80
N ALA A 61 1.13 3.13 -16.14
CA ALA A 61 0.11 4.04 -15.62
C ALA A 61 -0.15 3.83 -14.11
N MET A 62 0.00 2.60 -13.60
CA MET A 62 -0.10 2.27 -12.17
C MET A 62 1.18 2.66 -11.42
N MET A 63 2.36 2.42 -12.01
CA MET A 63 3.63 2.91 -11.48
C MET A 63 3.59 4.42 -11.21
N ALA A 64 3.14 5.21 -12.20
CA ALA A 64 3.01 6.66 -12.05
C ALA A 64 2.01 7.05 -10.94
N GLU A 65 0.87 6.36 -10.87
CA GLU A 65 -0.17 6.60 -9.87
C GLU A 65 0.31 6.29 -8.45
N ALA A 66 0.97 5.14 -8.25
CA ALA A 66 1.50 4.73 -6.96
C ALA A 66 2.60 5.68 -6.49
N HIS A 67 3.48 6.13 -7.40
CA HIS A 67 4.49 7.14 -7.08
C HIS A 67 3.89 8.45 -6.55
N GLU A 68 2.77 8.90 -7.10
CA GLU A 68 2.04 10.07 -6.60
C GLU A 68 1.35 9.77 -5.26
N SER A 69 0.68 8.62 -5.16
CA SER A 69 -0.05 8.16 -3.97
C SER A 69 0.83 8.08 -2.72
N VAL A 70 2.01 7.45 -2.86
CA VAL A 70 2.99 7.27 -1.78
C VAL A 70 3.60 8.62 -1.35
N ARG A 71 3.80 9.56 -2.28
CA ARG A 71 4.34 10.90 -1.96
C ARG A 71 3.31 11.84 -1.32
N SER A 72 2.02 11.61 -1.54
CA SER A 72 0.97 12.47 -1.02
C SER A 72 0.81 12.33 0.52
N ARG A 73 1.00 13.44 1.24
CA ARG A 73 0.84 13.55 2.71
C ARG A 73 -0.62 13.49 3.19
N ARG A 74 -1.59 13.46 2.28
CA ARG A 74 -3.02 13.46 2.63
C ARG A 74 -3.50 12.01 2.76
N TRP A 75 -3.22 11.39 3.90
CA TRP A 75 -3.79 10.10 4.27
C TRP A 75 -4.18 10.11 5.73
N LEU A 76 -5.38 9.58 6.01
CA LEU A 76 -5.85 9.31 7.35
C LEU A 76 -5.87 7.79 7.47
N PRO A 77 -5.09 7.19 8.40
CA PRO A 77 -5.16 5.76 8.64
C PRO A 77 -6.58 5.32 8.93
N ALA A 78 -6.92 4.11 8.50
CA ALA A 78 -8.08 3.42 9.04
C ALA A 78 -7.91 3.39 10.58
N LYS A 79 -8.91 3.91 11.30
CA LYS A 79 -8.90 3.84 12.76
C LYS A 79 -8.93 2.37 13.16
N SER A 80 -7.96 1.96 13.97
CA SER A 80 -8.00 0.68 14.68
C SER A 80 -9.19 0.70 15.65
N ASN A 81 -10.17 -0.17 15.41
CA ASN A 81 -11.15 -0.59 16.39
C ASN A 81 -10.89 -2.06 16.69
#